data_AF-A0A528G8D1-F1
#
_entry.id   AF-A0A528G8D1-F1
#
_cell.length_a   1.000
_cell.length_b   1.000
_cell.length_c   1.000
_cell.angle_alpha   90.00
_cell.angle_beta   90.00
_cell.angle_gamma   90.00
#
_symmetry.space_group_name_H-M   'P 1'
#
loop_
_entity.id
_entity.type
_entity.pdbx_description
1 polymer ?
#
loop_
_entity_poly.entity_id
_entity_poly.type
_entity_poly.pdbx_seq_one_letter_code
_entity_poly.pdbx_strand_id
1 'polypeptide(L)'
;MTTGLTATTDVARMQNGSDGNETGRGTAVITRTKTKTKKPSLYRVLILNDDYTPMEFVVHVLERFFQKDREAATRIMLHVHNHGVGECGVYT
;
A
#
# COMPACT_ATOMS: atom_id res chain seq x y z
N MET A 1 -27.12 -13.70 27.35
CA MET A 1 -28.12 -14.26 26.42
C MET A 1 -27.40 -15.28 25.57
N THR A 2 -27.67 -16.54 25.82
CA THR A 2 -27.03 -17.72 25.25
C THR A 2 -28.03 -18.40 24.34
N THR A 3 -27.64 -18.65 23.08
CA THR A 3 -28.09 -19.74 22.16
C THR A 3 -27.40 -19.45 20.83
N GLY A 4 -26.56 -20.29 20.22
CA GLY A 4 -26.51 -21.75 20.19
C GLY A 4 -27.33 -22.24 18.99
N LEU A 5 -26.68 -22.80 17.95
CA LEU A 5 -27.10 -24.08 17.33
C LEU A 5 -26.05 -24.62 16.35
N THR A 6 -25.52 -25.78 16.69
CA THR A 6 -24.83 -26.77 15.86
C THR A 6 -25.81 -27.49 14.93
N ALA A 7 -25.42 -27.78 13.70
CA ALA A 7 -26.09 -28.77 12.83
C ALA A 7 -24.99 -29.42 11.94
N THR A 8 -24.46 -30.57 12.36
CA THR A 8 -24.90 -31.95 12.03
C THR A 8 -24.49 -32.40 10.63
N THR A 9 -23.59 -33.38 10.63
CA THR A 9 -23.42 -34.50 9.70
C THR A 9 -24.56 -34.71 8.70
N ASP A 10 -24.21 -34.79 7.42
CA ASP A 10 -24.97 -35.60 6.46
C ASP A 10 -24.02 -36.49 5.66
N VAL A 11 -24.13 -37.79 5.95
CA VAL A 11 -23.51 -38.89 5.22
C VAL A 11 -24.39 -39.18 4.03
N ALA A 12 -23.94 -38.85 2.82
CA ALA A 12 -24.62 -39.24 1.58
C ALA A 12 -23.71 -40.10 0.69
N ARG A 13 -23.77 -41.41 0.97
CA ARG A 13 -23.85 -42.53 0.01
C ARG A 13 -22.89 -42.58 -1.19
N MET A 14 -21.92 -43.49 -1.09
CA MET A 14 -21.34 -44.20 -2.24
C MET A 14 -22.44 -44.98 -2.98
N GLN A 15 -22.58 -44.74 -4.29
CA GLN A 15 -23.10 -45.75 -5.22
C GLN A 15 -22.04 -46.02 -6.27
N ASN A 16 -21.67 -47.30 -6.33
CA ASN A 16 -20.79 -47.92 -7.30
C ASN A 16 -21.52 -48.01 -8.64
N GLY A 17 -20.92 -47.47 -9.70
CA GLY A 17 -21.35 -47.61 -11.08
C GLY A 17 -20.12 -47.79 -11.95
N SER A 18 -19.84 -49.04 -12.30
CA SER A 18 -18.81 -49.46 -13.24
C SER A 18 -19.20 -49.05 -14.66
N ASP A 19 -18.33 -48.37 -15.41
CA ASP A 19 -18.27 -48.50 -16.87
C ASP A 19 -17.00 -47.86 -17.47
N GLY A 20 -16.35 -48.63 -18.34
CA GLY A 20 -15.71 -48.14 -19.57
C GLY A 20 -14.38 -47.36 -19.52
N ASN A 21 -13.28 -48.09 -19.73
CA ASN A 21 -12.16 -47.77 -20.64
C ASN A 21 -12.02 -46.33 -21.18
N GLU A 22 -10.95 -45.60 -20.84
CA GLU A 22 -10.00 -45.03 -21.82
C GLU A 22 -8.86 -44.23 -21.16
N THR A 23 -7.69 -44.37 -21.79
CA THR A 23 -6.39 -43.74 -21.53
C THR A 23 -6.45 -42.24 -21.23
N GLY A 24 -5.94 -41.83 -20.07
CA GLY A 24 -5.63 -40.44 -19.81
C GLY A 24 -5.16 -40.20 -18.39
N ARG A 25 -3.85 -40.31 -18.13
CA ARG A 25 -3.22 -39.72 -16.94
C ARG A 25 -3.41 -38.19 -17.04
N GLY A 26 -4.57 -37.70 -16.62
CA GLY A 26 -4.86 -36.28 -16.55
C GLY A 26 -4.02 -35.67 -15.44
N THR A 27 -2.87 -35.10 -15.80
CA THR A 27 -2.06 -34.30 -14.88
C THR A 27 -2.90 -33.12 -14.43
N ALA A 28 -3.43 -33.17 -13.20
CA ALA A 28 -4.11 -32.03 -12.60
C ALA A 28 -3.09 -30.90 -12.40
N VAL A 29 -3.18 -29.87 -13.24
CA VAL A 29 -2.35 -28.66 -13.10
C VAL A 29 -2.92 -27.85 -11.94
N ILE A 30 -2.37 -28.05 -10.74
CA ILE A 30 -2.63 -27.19 -9.59
C ILE A 30 -1.88 -25.88 -9.83
N THR A 31 -2.59 -24.84 -10.26
CA THR A 31 -2.01 -23.49 -10.37
C THR A 31 -1.60 -23.02 -8.98
N ARG A 32 -0.29 -22.96 -8.73
CA ARG A 32 0.29 -22.40 -7.51
C ARG A 32 -0.14 -20.92 -7.41
N THR A 33 -0.88 -20.57 -6.37
CA THR A 33 -1.34 -19.20 -6.15
C THR A 33 -0.12 -18.28 -6.07
N LYS A 34 0.03 -17.37 -7.04
CA LYS A 34 1.11 -16.38 -7.05
C LYS A 34 0.93 -15.47 -5.83
N THR A 35 1.85 -15.53 -4.88
CA THR A 35 1.84 -14.64 -3.71
C THR A 35 1.90 -13.19 -4.20
N LYS A 36 0.83 -12.41 -3.98
CA LYS A 36 0.83 -10.98 -4.33
C LYS A 36 1.69 -10.25 -3.30
N THR A 37 2.84 -9.77 -3.71
CA THR A 37 3.67 -8.90 -2.87
C THR A 37 2.97 -7.56 -2.67
N LYS A 38 2.92 -7.08 -1.42
CA LYS A 38 2.38 -5.76 -1.10
C LYS A 38 3.37 -4.71 -1.62
N LYS A 39 2.88 -3.72 -2.37
CA LYS A 39 3.69 -2.55 -2.78
C LYS A 39 4.18 -1.80 -1.52
N PRO A 40 5.45 -1.36 -1.45
CA PRO A 40 5.93 -0.58 -0.31
C PRO A 40 5.08 0.69 -0.10
N SER A 41 4.87 1.05 1.17
CA SER A 41 4.17 2.28 1.54
C SER A 41 5.06 3.49 1.22
N LEU A 42 4.46 4.55 0.69
CA LEU A 42 5.13 5.83 0.48
C LEU A 42 4.94 6.75 1.69
N TYR A 43 5.92 7.61 1.95
CA TYR A 43 5.91 8.60 3.01
C TYR A 43 5.96 10.02 2.44
N ARG A 44 5.13 10.90 2.98
CA ARG A 44 5.12 12.32 2.65
C ARG A 44 6.04 13.05 3.64
N VAL A 45 6.97 13.85 3.13
CA VAL A 45 7.81 14.73 3.95
C VAL A 45 7.19 16.11 3.94
N LEU A 46 6.83 16.58 5.12
CA LEU A 46 6.22 17.88 5.34
C LEU A 46 7.19 18.79 6.09
N ILE A 47 7.11 20.09 5.82
CA ILE A 47 7.76 21.14 6.60
C ILE A 47 6.70 22.00 7.27
N LEU A 48 6.91 22.34 8.53
CA LEU A 48 6.01 23.14 9.35
C LEU A 48 6.60 24.54 9.54
N ASN A 49 5.72 25.53 9.67
CA ASN A 49 6.14 26.89 9.98
C ASN A 49 6.57 27.02 11.45
N ASP A 50 7.54 27.89 11.69
CA ASP A 50 7.96 28.33 13.00
C ASP A 50 8.43 29.79 12.93
N ASP A 51 8.56 30.45 14.09
CA ASP A 51 8.85 31.90 14.17
C ASP A 51 10.35 32.24 14.24
N TYR A 52 11.24 31.25 14.15
CA TYR A 52 12.68 31.43 14.39
C TYR A 52 13.54 31.11 13.17
N THR A 53 13.13 30.15 12.35
CA THR A 53 13.92 29.72 11.19
C THR A 53 13.87 30.77 10.08
N PRO A 54 15.02 31.30 9.60
CA PRO A 54 15.04 32.29 8.52
C PRO A 54 14.47 31.73 7.21
N MET A 55 13.73 32.55 6.47
CA MET A 55 13.14 32.17 5.17
C MET A 55 14.20 31.63 4.18
N GLU A 56 15.34 32.30 4.08
CA GLU A 56 16.45 31.89 3.20
C GLU A 56 17.05 30.52 3.59
N PHE A 57 17.06 30.21 4.88
CA PHE A 57 17.53 28.89 5.34
C PHE A 57 16.58 27.78 4.86
N VAL A 58 15.27 28.01 4.94
CA VAL A 58 14.27 27.05 4.44
C VAL A 58 14.42 26.83 2.94
N VAL A 59 14.61 27.92 2.16
CA VAL A 59 14.85 27.81 0.72
C VAL A 59 16.10 26.98 0.43
N HIS A 60 17.21 27.23 1.14
CA HIS A 60 18.44 26.46 1.00
C HIS A 60 18.26 24.97 1.30
N VAL A 61 17.49 24.61 2.33
CA VAL A 61 17.16 23.21 2.67
C VAL A 61 16.37 22.55 1.55
N LEU A 62 15.37 23.25 0.99
CA LEU A 62 14.55 22.76 -0.12
C LEU A 62 15.37 22.54 -1.40
N GLU A 63 16.30 23.43 -1.71
CA GLU A 63 17.22 23.26 -2.83
C GLU A 63 18.19 22.10 -2.62
N ARG A 64 18.84 22.05 -1.44
CA ARG A 64 19.95 21.12 -1.19
C ARG A 64 19.51 19.68 -1.03
N PHE A 65 18.40 19.44 -0.33
CA PHE A 65 17.98 18.09 0.08
C PHE A 65 16.77 17.57 -0.70
N PHE A 66 15.89 18.47 -1.14
CA PHE A 66 14.67 18.12 -1.88
C PHE A 66 14.76 18.42 -3.38
N GLN A 67 15.93 18.90 -3.85
CA GLN A 67 16.23 19.15 -5.26
C GLN A 67 15.19 20.06 -5.92
N LYS A 68 14.62 21.00 -5.15
CA LYS A 68 13.75 22.04 -5.70
C LYS A 68 14.62 23.08 -6.38
N ASP A 69 14.15 23.60 -7.51
CA ASP A 69 14.70 24.85 -8.04
C ASP A 69 14.33 26.02 -7.09
N ARG A 70 15.05 27.12 -7.25
CA ARG A 70 14.88 28.31 -6.41
C ARG A 70 13.44 28.82 -6.37
N GLU A 71 12.78 28.86 -7.53
CA GLU A 71 11.41 29.40 -7.64
C GLU A 71 10.39 28.51 -6.91
N ALA A 72 10.49 27.19 -7.10
CA ALA A 72 9.67 26.21 -6.40
C ALA A 72 9.94 26.22 -4.89
N ALA A 73 11.21 26.30 -4.47
CA ALA A 73 11.59 26.40 -3.07
C ALA A 73 11.01 27.66 -2.41
N THR A 74 11.11 28.83 -3.07
CA THR A 74 10.52 30.07 -2.58
C THR A 74 8.99 29.97 -2.48
N ARG A 75 8.31 29.38 -3.47
CA ARG A 75 6.85 29.17 -3.40
C ARG A 75 6.44 28.28 -2.23
N ILE A 76 7.15 27.15 -2.03
CA ILE A 76 6.88 26.24 -0.91
C ILE A 76 7.12 26.94 0.42
N MET A 77 8.24 27.64 0.56
CA MET A 77 8.57 28.40 1.78
C MET A 77 7.49 29.44 2.12
N LEU A 78 7.06 30.26 1.14
CA LEU A 78 6.00 31.24 1.36
C LEU A 78 4.66 30.59 1.71
N HIS A 79 4.36 29.44 1.10
CA HIS A 79 3.15 28.69 1.43
C HIS A 79 3.17 28.22 2.89
N VAL A 80 4.29 27.66 3.33
CA VAL A 80 4.48 27.20 4.72
C VAL A 80 4.35 28.37 5.68
N HIS A 81 5.02 29.50 5.41
CA HIS A 81 4.96 30.68 6.25
C HIS A 81 3.52 31.18 6.47
N ASN A 82 2.71 31.19 5.41
CA ASN A 82 1.35 31.71 5.47
C ASN A 82 0.30 30.70 5.97
N HIS A 83 0.54 29.39 5.81
CA HIS A 83 -0.47 28.35 6.07
C HIS A 83 -0.05 27.30 7.12
N GLY A 84 1.17 27.40 7.65
CA GLY A 84 1.68 26.56 8.73
C GLY A 84 2.31 25.24 8.28
N VAL A 85 2.06 24.76 7.06
CA VAL A 85 2.57 23.47 6.57
C VAL A 85 2.74 23.48 5.05
N GLY A 86 3.70 22.70 4.54
CA GLY A 86 3.91 22.47 3.11
C GLY A 86 4.54 21.11 2.82
N GLU A 87 4.31 20.58 1.63
CA GLU A 87 4.90 19.32 1.18
C GLU A 87 6.24 19.54 0.48
N CYS A 88 7.28 18.84 0.94
CA CYS A 88 8.59 18.83 0.29
C CYS A 88 8.67 17.76 -0.80
N GLY A 89 8.09 16.58 -0.55
CA GLY A 89 8.01 15.48 -1.51
C GLY A 89 7.49 14.16 -0.91
N VAL A 90 7.43 13.13 -1.76
CA VAL A 90 6.96 11.78 -1.41
C VAL A 90 8.05 10.75 -1.75
N TYR A 91 8.38 9.90 -0.78
CA TYR A 91 9.52 8.97 -0.84
C TYR A 91 9.13 7.55 -0.40
N THR A 92 9.97 6.57 -0.75
CA THR A 92 9.80 5.13 -0.45
C THR A 92 10.64 4.69 0.73
#